data_AF-A0AA88ZGQ4-F1
#
_entry.id   AF-A0AA88ZGQ4-F1
#
_cell.length_a   1.000
_cell.length_b   1.000
_cell.length_c   1.000
_cell.angle_alpha   90.00
_cell.angle_beta   90.00
_cell.angle_gamma   90.00
#
_symmetry.space_group_name_H-M   'P 1'
#
loop_
_entity.id
_entity.type
_entity.pdbx_description
1 polymer ?
#
loop_
_entity_poly.entity_id
_entity_poly.type
_entity_poly.pdbx_seq_one_letter_code
_entity_poly.pdbx_strand_id
1 'polypeptide(L)'
;FLERKELYVWSAFFGMIIGSIYYISKDFNHWNRKTIPAGIFGLILGIAISFLNPATQNDNLVFIFFCGIISVSGMTLPGLSGSFILILLGNYVLLLVDSVNSLFDTFSEFLQGDFSFYQNEKRVKTLKILAVFTAGSTVGLVTLSHVLTYLLKHFKHITTAVIIGFITGSLGVVWPWKKTILKTTVDGSLQLDSNGNEIIVNYKRYLPEITSSETWWAFLFIAVGIFIFLGLDWYGKQRK
;
A
#
# COMPACT_ATOMS: atom_id res chain seq x y z
N PHE A 1 9.73 4.42 19.78
CA PHE A 1 9.73 5.82 19.27
C PHE A 1 8.65 6.02 18.19
N LEU A 2 8.54 5.13 17.19
CA LEU A 2 7.51 5.22 16.13
C LEU A 2 6.07 4.94 16.62
N GLU A 3 5.85 4.00 17.52
CA GLU A 3 4.51 3.67 18.06
C GLU A 3 3.80 4.84 18.77
N ARG A 4 4.56 5.82 19.30
CA ARG A 4 3.99 6.96 20.03
C ARG A 4 3.63 8.16 19.15
N LYS A 5 3.92 8.12 17.84
CA LYS A 5 3.80 9.28 16.92
C LYS A 5 3.31 8.91 15.51
N GLU A 6 2.67 7.75 15.33
CA GLU A 6 2.14 7.31 14.04
C GLU A 6 1.24 8.37 13.38
N LEU A 7 0.41 9.05 14.17
CA LEU A 7 -0.47 10.11 13.71
C LEU A 7 0.28 11.18 12.89
N TYR A 8 1.43 11.65 13.38
CA TYR A 8 2.18 12.73 12.74
C TYR A 8 2.86 12.30 11.45
N VAL A 9 3.34 11.05 11.40
CA VAL A 9 3.91 10.46 10.19
C VAL A 9 2.82 10.37 9.11
N TRP A 10 1.66 9.82 9.46
CA TRP A 10 0.53 9.74 8.54
C TRP A 10 0.04 11.13 8.10
N SER A 11 0.01 12.11 8.99
CA SER A 11 -0.28 13.51 8.69
C SER A 11 0.69 14.12 7.67
N ALA A 12 2.00 13.92 7.84
CA ALA A 12 2.99 14.41 6.89
C ALA A 12 2.84 13.76 5.51
N PHE A 13 2.64 12.43 5.46
CA PHE A 13 2.36 11.72 4.20
C PHE A 13 1.08 12.20 3.52
N PHE A 14 0.01 12.38 4.29
CA PHE A 14 -1.25 12.93 3.80
C PHE A 14 -1.06 14.32 3.18
N GLY A 15 -0.29 15.19 3.84
CA GLY A 15 0.08 16.49 3.32
C GLY A 15 0.87 16.42 2.01
N MET A 16 1.87 15.55 1.91
CA MET A 16 2.63 15.36 0.67
C MET A 16 1.74 14.89 -0.50
N ILE A 17 0.78 13.99 -0.23
CA ILE A 17 -0.15 13.50 -1.25
C ILE A 17 -1.07 14.64 -1.70
N ILE A 18 -1.61 15.45 -0.79
CA ILE A 18 -2.41 16.64 -1.15
C ILE A 18 -1.58 17.62 -1.99
N GLY A 19 -0.34 17.89 -1.57
CA GLY A 19 0.58 18.73 -2.33
C GLY A 19 0.79 18.22 -3.75
N SER A 20 0.93 16.90 -3.91
CA SER A 20 1.07 16.25 -5.22
C SER A 20 -0.18 16.36 -6.08
N ILE A 21 -1.38 16.14 -5.53
CA ILE A 21 -2.64 16.28 -6.25
C ILE A 21 -2.81 17.72 -6.72
N TYR A 22 -2.60 18.69 -5.83
CA TYR A 22 -2.73 20.11 -6.15
C TYR A 22 -1.79 20.50 -7.29
N TYR A 23 -0.53 20.10 -7.18
CA TYR A 23 0.48 20.42 -8.18
C TYR A 23 0.20 19.76 -9.54
N ILE A 24 -0.04 18.45 -9.56
CA ILE A 24 -0.27 17.69 -10.80
C ILE A 24 -1.56 18.17 -11.48
N SER A 25 -2.62 18.44 -10.70
CA SER A 25 -3.89 18.96 -11.23
C SER A 25 -3.75 20.37 -11.82
N LYS A 26 -2.93 21.23 -11.19
CA LYS A 26 -2.64 22.58 -11.67
C LYS A 26 -1.77 22.59 -12.92
N ASP A 27 -0.80 21.69 -13.03
CA ASP A 27 0.05 21.55 -14.22
C ASP A 27 -0.72 20.90 -15.39
N PHE A 28 -1.76 20.12 -15.08
CA PHE A 28 -2.62 19.47 -16.05
C PHE A 28 -3.62 20.45 -16.72
N ASN A 29 -3.18 21.17 -17.74
CA ASN A 29 -4.02 22.10 -18.52
C ASN A 29 -4.92 21.44 -19.59
N HIS A 30 -5.10 20.11 -19.57
CA HIS A 30 -5.81 19.36 -20.62
C HIS A 30 -7.15 18.79 -20.13
N TRP A 31 -7.85 19.54 -19.28
CA TRP A 31 -9.24 19.23 -18.90
C TRP A 31 -10.17 19.45 -20.09
N ASN A 32 -10.68 18.36 -20.65
CA ASN A 32 -11.54 18.34 -21.82
C ASN A 32 -12.66 17.30 -21.60
N ARG A 33 -13.70 17.30 -22.44
CA ARG A 33 -14.84 16.35 -22.37
C ARG A 33 -14.42 14.88 -22.38
N LYS A 34 -13.22 14.53 -22.85
CA LYS A 34 -12.66 13.17 -22.80
C LYS A 34 -11.88 12.86 -21.52
N THR A 35 -11.24 13.84 -20.88
CA THR A 35 -10.37 13.61 -19.71
C THR A 35 -11.13 13.75 -18.39
N ILE A 36 -12.17 14.58 -18.33
CA ILE A 36 -13.07 14.67 -17.18
C ILE A 36 -13.70 13.31 -16.81
N PRO A 37 -14.36 12.57 -17.73
CA PRO A 37 -14.93 11.26 -17.38
C PRO A 37 -13.86 10.25 -16.97
N ALA A 38 -12.66 10.33 -17.54
CA ALA A 38 -11.53 9.48 -17.14
C ALA A 38 -11.06 9.77 -15.70
N GLY A 39 -10.99 11.05 -15.31
CA GLY A 39 -10.71 11.45 -13.93
C GLY A 39 -11.79 11.00 -12.94
N ILE A 40 -13.07 11.12 -13.32
CA ILE A 40 -14.18 10.62 -12.49
C ILE A 40 -14.09 9.10 -12.33
N PHE A 41 -13.77 8.37 -13.40
CA PHE A 41 -13.56 6.92 -13.34
C PHE A 41 -12.43 6.55 -12.38
N GLY A 42 -11.29 7.25 -12.45
CA GLY A 42 -10.19 7.08 -11.49
C GLY A 42 -10.62 7.34 -10.04
N LEU A 43 -11.37 8.42 -9.81
CA LEU A 43 -11.90 8.78 -8.49
C LEU A 43 -12.82 7.70 -7.93
N ILE A 44 -13.76 7.18 -8.74
CA ILE A 44 -14.65 6.09 -8.34
C ILE A 44 -13.85 4.84 -8.00
N LEU A 45 -12.84 4.48 -8.81
CA LEU A 45 -11.97 3.33 -8.51
C LEU A 45 -11.21 3.51 -7.20
N GLY A 46 -10.64 4.68 -6.93
CA GLY A 46 -9.92 4.96 -5.68
C GLY A 46 -10.83 4.86 -4.46
N ILE A 47 -12.05 5.40 -4.56
CA ILE A 47 -13.06 5.30 -3.50
C ILE A 47 -13.50 3.84 -3.30
N ALA A 48 -13.78 3.11 -4.38
CA ALA A 48 -14.21 1.72 -4.33
C ALA A 48 -13.20 0.84 -3.57
N ILE A 49 -11.91 1.00 -3.86
CA ILE A 49 -10.84 0.29 -3.14
C ILE A 49 -10.86 0.61 -1.64
N SER A 50 -11.15 1.85 -1.27
CA SER A 50 -11.20 2.23 0.14
C SER A 50 -12.34 1.57 0.93
N PHE A 51 -13.37 1.03 0.26
CA PHE A 51 -14.51 0.37 0.90
C PHE A 51 -14.48 -1.15 0.74
N LEU A 52 -13.44 -1.71 0.12
CA LEU A 52 -13.27 -3.16 0.06
C LEU A 52 -12.96 -3.71 1.46
N ASN A 53 -13.74 -4.70 1.87
CA ASN A 53 -13.43 -5.46 3.08
C ASN A 53 -12.29 -6.45 2.80
N PRO A 54 -11.36 -6.64 3.75
CA PRO A 54 -10.34 -7.67 3.63
C PRO A 54 -10.94 -9.06 3.39
N ALA A 55 -10.44 -9.76 2.38
CA ALA A 55 -10.78 -11.14 2.09
C ALA A 55 -10.18 -12.09 3.13
N THR A 56 -10.69 -13.32 3.18
CA THR A 56 -10.10 -14.38 4.00
C THR A 56 -8.82 -14.91 3.37
N GLN A 57 -7.87 -15.35 4.20
CA GLN A 57 -6.61 -15.94 3.76
C GLN A 57 -6.88 -17.13 2.82
N ASN A 58 -6.11 -17.20 1.73
CA ASN A 58 -6.21 -18.24 0.72
C ASN A 58 -4.81 -18.69 0.28
N ASP A 59 -4.50 -19.97 0.52
CA ASP A 59 -3.20 -20.58 0.27
C ASP A 59 -3.11 -21.30 -1.10
N ASN A 60 -4.12 -21.13 -1.97
CA ASN A 60 -4.08 -21.65 -3.32
C ASN A 60 -2.96 -20.96 -4.12
N LEU A 61 -2.06 -21.77 -4.70
CA LEU A 61 -0.88 -21.27 -5.42
C LEU A 61 -1.24 -20.38 -6.62
N VAL A 62 -2.33 -20.65 -7.34
CA VAL A 62 -2.78 -19.81 -8.44
C VAL A 62 -3.24 -18.46 -7.92
N PHE A 63 -3.99 -18.45 -6.82
CA PHE A 63 -4.40 -17.21 -6.16
C PHE A 63 -3.18 -16.41 -5.69
N ILE A 64 -2.19 -17.06 -5.08
CA ILE A 64 -0.94 -16.43 -4.63
C ILE A 64 -0.14 -15.84 -5.81
N PHE A 65 -0.10 -16.53 -6.94
CA PHE A 65 0.55 -16.02 -8.15
C PHE A 65 -0.08 -14.68 -8.61
N PHE A 66 -1.41 -14.62 -8.70
CA PHE A 66 -2.12 -13.37 -9.02
C PHE A 66 -1.97 -12.32 -7.91
N CYS A 67 -1.93 -12.74 -6.65
CA CYS A 67 -1.66 -11.87 -5.52
C CYS A 67 -0.28 -11.16 -5.67
N GLY A 68 0.73 -11.89 -6.12
CA GLY A 68 2.04 -11.34 -6.51
C GLY A 68 1.93 -10.30 -7.62
N ILE A 69 1.24 -10.62 -8.71
CA ILE A 69 1.03 -9.70 -9.84
C ILE A 69 0.39 -8.40 -9.37
N ILE A 70 -0.72 -8.48 -8.64
CA ILE A 70 -1.53 -7.31 -8.25
C ILE A 70 -0.80 -6.47 -7.17
N SER A 71 -0.14 -7.11 -6.20
CA SER A 71 0.54 -6.39 -5.12
C SER A 71 1.70 -5.53 -5.63
N VAL A 72 2.55 -6.07 -6.50
CA VAL A 72 3.63 -5.29 -7.13
C VAL A 72 3.07 -4.24 -8.08
N SER A 73 2.00 -4.60 -8.81
CA SER A 73 1.30 -3.63 -9.66
C SER A 73 0.85 -2.40 -8.87
N GLY A 74 0.33 -2.66 -7.67
CA GLY A 74 -0.02 -1.63 -6.72
C GLY A 74 1.13 -0.69 -6.36
N MET A 75 2.32 -1.23 -6.09
CA MET A 75 3.48 -0.41 -5.69
C MET A 75 3.98 0.52 -6.80
N THR A 76 3.80 0.15 -8.08
CA THR A 76 4.26 0.97 -9.20
C THR A 76 3.32 2.13 -9.54
N LEU A 77 2.04 2.03 -9.16
CA LEU A 77 1.05 3.07 -9.42
C LEU A 77 1.06 4.10 -8.28
N PRO A 78 1.20 5.40 -8.57
CA PRO A 78 1.20 6.43 -7.54
C PRO A 78 -0.14 6.44 -6.78
N GLY A 79 -0.08 6.41 -5.45
CA GLY A 79 -1.25 6.43 -4.57
C GLY A 79 -1.86 5.04 -4.27
N LEU A 80 -1.26 3.94 -4.72
CA LEU A 80 -1.66 2.57 -4.40
C LEU A 80 -0.54 1.88 -3.62
N SER A 81 -0.84 1.26 -2.47
CA SER A 81 0.16 0.55 -1.66
C SER A 81 0.02 -0.95 -1.86
N GLY A 82 1.07 -1.63 -2.32
CA GLY A 82 1.06 -3.08 -2.55
C GLY A 82 0.82 -3.89 -1.28
N SER A 83 1.38 -3.47 -0.14
CA SER A 83 1.12 -4.11 1.15
C SER A 83 -0.32 -3.93 1.61
N PHE A 84 -0.93 -2.77 1.35
CA PHE A 84 -2.36 -2.55 1.61
C PHE A 84 -3.25 -3.47 0.76
N ILE A 85 -2.90 -3.70 -0.51
CA ILE A 85 -3.63 -4.66 -1.34
C ILE A 85 -3.50 -6.09 -0.81
N LEU A 86 -2.32 -6.49 -0.32
CA LEU A 86 -2.14 -7.81 0.30
C LEU A 86 -3.00 -7.99 1.56
N ILE A 87 -3.19 -6.91 2.33
CA ILE A 87 -4.14 -6.89 3.46
C ILE A 87 -5.57 -7.07 2.95
N LEU A 88 -5.97 -6.34 1.91
CA LEU A 88 -7.29 -6.47 1.30
C LEU A 88 -7.54 -7.86 0.69
N LEU A 89 -6.50 -8.52 0.17
CA LEU A 89 -6.57 -9.88 -0.35
C LEU A 89 -6.48 -10.97 0.73
N GLY A 90 -6.30 -10.59 2.01
CA GLY A 90 -6.26 -11.52 3.13
C GLY A 90 -4.95 -12.29 3.31
N ASN A 91 -3.94 -12.04 2.47
CA ASN A 91 -2.71 -12.83 2.40
C ASN A 91 -1.47 -12.10 2.94
N TYR A 92 -1.64 -10.93 3.57
CA TYR A 92 -0.54 -10.16 4.15
C TYR A 92 0.30 -10.98 5.14
N VAL A 93 -0.33 -11.61 6.14
CA VAL A 93 0.38 -12.38 7.18
C VAL A 93 1.09 -13.58 6.55
N LEU A 94 0.38 -14.34 5.72
CA LEU A 94 0.93 -15.51 5.04
C LEU A 94 2.18 -15.17 4.20
N LEU A 95 2.14 -14.06 3.44
CA LEU A 95 3.17 -13.73 2.44
C LEU A 95 4.29 -12.84 2.96
N LEU A 96 3.99 -11.85 3.78
CA LEU A 96 5.00 -10.89 4.26
C LEU A 96 5.57 -11.23 5.63
N VAL A 97 4.88 -12.07 6.39
CA VAL A 97 5.31 -12.44 7.75
C VAL A 97 5.74 -13.90 7.78
N ASP A 98 4.81 -14.84 7.62
CA ASP A 98 5.09 -16.27 7.73
C ASP A 98 6.12 -16.74 6.69
N SER A 99 5.96 -16.31 5.43
CA SER A 99 6.86 -16.69 4.34
C SER A 99 8.25 -16.10 4.47
N VAL A 100 8.35 -14.84 4.90
CA VAL A 100 9.65 -14.17 5.07
C VAL A 100 10.39 -14.75 6.28
N ASN A 101 9.70 -15.01 7.39
CA ASN A 101 10.27 -15.68 8.55
C ASN A 101 10.75 -17.08 8.18
N SER A 102 9.91 -17.86 7.49
CA SER A 102 10.30 -19.19 7.02
C SER A 102 11.55 -19.16 6.12
N LEU A 103 11.68 -18.15 5.26
CA LEU A 103 12.86 -17.95 4.42
C LEU A 103 14.09 -17.58 5.26
N PHE A 104 13.94 -16.66 6.21
CA PHE A 104 15.02 -16.23 7.10
C PHE A 104 15.54 -17.39 7.96
N ASP A 105 14.64 -18.17 8.56
CA ASP A 105 15.00 -19.35 9.34
C ASP A 105 15.73 -20.38 8.48
N THR A 106 15.24 -20.63 7.25
CA THR A 106 15.88 -21.54 6.29
C THR A 106 17.28 -21.05 5.91
N PHE A 107 17.46 -19.75 5.69
CA PHE A 107 18.77 -19.17 5.38
C PHE A 107 19.73 -19.28 6.57
N SER A 108 19.23 -19.09 7.78
CA SER A 108 20.02 -19.20 9.01
C SER A 108 20.51 -20.64 9.28
N GLU A 109 19.66 -21.63 9.08
CA GLU A 109 20.01 -23.06 9.21
C GLU A 109 21.00 -23.50 8.12
N PHE A 110 20.78 -23.04 6.89
CA PHE A 110 21.71 -23.30 5.79
C PHE A 110 23.12 -22.78 6.09
N LEU A 111 23.24 -21.58 6.67
CA LEU A 111 24.53 -21.01 7.09
C LEU A 111 25.19 -21.80 8.24
N GLN A 112 24.41 -22.43 9.10
CA GLN A 112 24.89 -23.26 10.21
C GLN A 112 25.22 -24.71 9.78
N GLY A 113 24.93 -25.07 8.52
CA GLY A 113 25.17 -26.41 7.98
C GLY A 113 24.13 -27.45 8.39
N ASP A 114 22.97 -27.03 8.91
CA ASP A 114 21.86 -27.92 9.22
C ASP A 114 20.84 -27.95 8.07
N PHE A 115 20.51 -29.15 7.58
CA PHE A 115 19.55 -29.38 6.50
C PHE A 115 18.20 -29.92 7.00
N SER A 116 17.93 -29.79 8.31
CA SER A 116 16.68 -30.23 8.95
C SER A 116 15.43 -29.49 8.46
N PHE A 117 15.57 -28.37 7.73
CA PHE A 117 14.47 -27.64 7.10
C PHE A 117 13.52 -28.51 6.25
N TYR A 118 14.05 -29.57 5.63
CA TYR A 118 13.28 -30.43 4.71
C TYR A 118 12.28 -31.33 5.43
N GLN A 119 12.46 -31.58 6.74
CA GLN A 119 11.57 -32.45 7.50
C GLN A 119 10.26 -31.74 7.91
N ASN A 120 10.26 -30.41 7.93
CA ASN A 120 9.09 -29.62 8.30
C ASN A 120 8.18 -29.38 7.08
N GLU A 121 7.12 -30.18 6.93
CA GLU A 121 6.13 -30.04 5.85
C GLU A 121 5.54 -28.63 5.74
N LYS A 122 5.28 -28.00 6.90
CA LYS A 122 4.78 -26.62 6.97
C LYS A 122 5.75 -25.63 6.33
N ARG A 123 7.06 -25.78 6.57
CA ARG A 123 8.08 -24.84 6.07
C ARG A 123 8.27 -24.97 4.56
N VAL A 124 8.31 -26.21 4.06
CA VAL A 124 8.35 -26.48 2.62
C VAL A 124 7.13 -25.89 1.91
N LYS A 125 5.93 -25.97 2.51
CA LYS A 125 4.71 -25.36 1.95
C LYS A 125 4.84 -23.84 1.87
N THR A 126 5.26 -23.17 2.94
CA THR A 126 5.40 -21.71 2.95
C THR A 126 6.49 -21.21 1.99
N LEU A 127 7.59 -21.94 1.85
CA LEU A 127 8.63 -21.61 0.86
C LEU A 127 8.11 -21.76 -0.59
N LYS A 128 7.29 -22.79 -0.87
CA LYS A 128 6.61 -22.91 -2.19
C LYS A 128 5.68 -21.73 -2.44
N ILE A 129 4.91 -21.31 -1.44
CA ILE A 129 4.04 -20.13 -1.51
C ILE A 129 4.85 -18.88 -1.84
N LEU A 130 5.97 -18.66 -1.14
CA LEU A 130 6.87 -17.53 -1.38
C LEU A 130 7.47 -17.54 -2.79
N ALA A 131 7.89 -18.71 -3.27
CA ALA A 131 8.45 -18.87 -4.61
C ALA A 131 7.42 -18.51 -5.69
N VAL A 132 6.19 -19.00 -5.56
CA VAL A 132 5.09 -18.69 -6.48
C VAL A 132 4.70 -17.20 -6.42
N PHE A 133 4.65 -16.63 -5.22
CA PHE A 133 4.42 -15.20 -5.03
C PHE A 133 5.49 -14.34 -5.72
N THR A 134 6.76 -14.72 -5.58
CA THR A 134 7.90 -14.01 -6.18
C THR A 134 7.88 -14.11 -7.71
N ALA A 135 7.53 -15.28 -8.24
CA ALA A 135 7.33 -15.47 -9.68
C ALA A 135 6.20 -14.56 -10.20
N GLY A 136 5.05 -14.55 -9.54
CA GLY A 136 3.93 -13.67 -9.88
C GLY A 136 4.29 -12.19 -9.80
N SER A 137 5.00 -11.79 -8.74
CA SER A 137 5.51 -10.43 -8.53
C SER A 137 6.43 -9.97 -9.67
N THR A 138 7.34 -10.85 -10.12
CA THR A 138 8.26 -10.56 -11.23
C THR A 138 7.51 -10.37 -12.55
N VAL A 139 6.57 -11.28 -12.84
CA VAL A 139 5.71 -11.18 -14.04
C VAL A 139 4.87 -9.90 -13.99
N GLY A 140 4.29 -9.57 -12.84
CA GLY A 140 3.51 -8.34 -12.65
C GLY A 140 4.32 -7.08 -12.87
N LEU A 141 5.55 -7.01 -12.31
CA LEU A 141 6.43 -5.88 -12.49
C LEU A 141 6.76 -5.64 -13.97
N VAL A 142 7.17 -6.70 -14.69
CA VAL A 142 7.56 -6.61 -16.10
C VAL A 142 6.37 -6.23 -16.96
N THR A 143 5.24 -6.93 -16.81
CA THR A 143 4.03 -6.68 -17.61
C THR A 143 3.51 -5.26 -17.40
N LEU A 144 3.37 -4.82 -16.16
CA LEU A 144 2.83 -3.49 -15.88
C LEU A 144 3.78 -2.37 -16.30
N SER A 145 5.09 -2.55 -16.17
CA SER A 145 6.07 -1.55 -16.63
C SER A 145 5.91 -1.26 -18.13
N HIS A 146 5.67 -2.30 -18.95
CA HIS A 146 5.40 -2.13 -20.37
C HIS A 146 4.04 -1.48 -20.64
N VAL A 147 2.99 -1.93 -19.94
CA VAL A 147 1.63 -1.37 -20.09
C VAL A 147 1.60 0.11 -19.72
N LEU A 148 2.19 0.49 -18.59
CA LEU A 148 2.22 1.88 -18.15
C LEU A 148 3.03 2.75 -19.12
N THR A 149 4.16 2.26 -19.62
CA THR A 149 4.95 2.95 -20.64
C THR A 149 4.14 3.17 -21.92
N TYR A 150 3.41 2.14 -22.38
CA TYR A 150 2.53 2.22 -23.54
C TYR A 150 1.39 3.22 -23.33
N LEU A 151 0.70 3.17 -22.20
CA LEU A 151 -0.40 4.07 -21.85
C LEU A 151 0.06 5.52 -21.74
N LEU A 152 1.21 5.78 -21.11
CA LEU A 152 1.76 7.13 -21.00
C LEU A 152 2.25 7.68 -22.35
N LYS A 153 2.66 6.82 -23.29
CA LYS A 153 3.08 7.24 -24.63
C LYS A 153 1.90 7.55 -25.56
N HIS A 154 0.85 6.73 -25.54
CA HIS A 154 -0.30 6.87 -26.46
C HIS A 154 -1.49 7.63 -25.86
N PHE A 155 -1.70 7.55 -24.55
CA PHE A 155 -2.89 8.07 -23.87
C PHE A 155 -2.54 9.00 -22.69
N LYS A 156 -1.40 9.70 -22.76
CA LYS A 156 -0.84 10.55 -21.69
C LYS A 156 -1.90 11.36 -20.94
N HIS A 157 -2.75 12.10 -21.66
CA HIS A 157 -3.75 12.98 -21.04
C HIS A 157 -4.84 12.21 -20.29
N ILE A 158 -5.31 11.10 -20.86
CA ILE A 158 -6.34 10.26 -20.23
C ILE A 158 -5.75 9.55 -19.02
N THR A 159 -4.58 8.93 -19.15
CA THR A 159 -3.90 8.24 -18.04
C THR A 159 -3.59 9.20 -16.90
N THR A 160 -3.11 10.41 -17.19
CA THR A 160 -2.84 11.43 -16.15
C THR A 160 -4.12 11.83 -15.41
N ALA A 161 -5.23 12.04 -16.13
CA ALA A 161 -6.52 12.35 -15.51
C ALA A 161 -7.02 11.22 -14.61
N VAL A 162 -6.91 9.96 -15.06
CA VAL A 162 -7.24 8.77 -14.25
C VAL A 162 -6.39 8.72 -12.99
N ILE A 163 -5.07 8.96 -13.09
CA ILE A 163 -4.16 8.96 -11.95
C ILE A 163 -4.54 10.06 -10.95
N ILE A 164 -4.78 11.30 -11.40
CA ILE A 164 -5.22 12.41 -10.52
C ILE A 164 -6.51 12.02 -9.79
N GLY A 165 -7.50 11.50 -10.54
CA GLY A 165 -8.76 11.03 -9.97
C GLY A 165 -8.55 9.93 -8.94
N PHE A 166 -7.74 8.92 -9.29
CA PHE A 166 -7.44 7.78 -8.44
C PHE A 166 -6.77 8.17 -7.12
N ILE A 167 -5.71 8.98 -7.17
CA ILE A 167 -5.01 9.47 -5.96
C ILE A 167 -5.96 10.30 -5.09
N THR A 168 -6.83 11.11 -5.72
CA THR A 168 -7.85 11.88 -4.99
C THR A 168 -8.87 10.96 -4.33
N GLY A 169 -9.34 9.92 -5.01
CA GLY A 169 -10.29 8.95 -4.47
C GLY A 169 -9.71 8.04 -3.39
N SER A 170 -8.42 7.67 -3.50
CA SER A 170 -7.72 6.84 -2.52
C SER A 170 -7.23 7.61 -1.30
N LEU A 171 -7.39 8.94 -1.26
CA LEU A 171 -6.98 9.80 -0.15
C LEU A 171 -7.59 9.37 1.20
N GLY A 172 -8.77 8.74 1.18
CA GLY A 172 -9.39 8.16 2.38
C GLY A 172 -8.58 7.02 3.02
N VAL A 173 -7.75 6.31 2.26
CA VAL A 173 -6.89 5.22 2.75
C VAL A 173 -5.74 5.75 3.61
N VAL A 174 -5.20 6.91 3.24
CA VAL A 174 -4.07 7.56 3.91
C VAL A 174 -4.52 8.55 4.99
N TRP A 175 -5.79 8.52 5.38
CA TRP A 175 -6.35 9.38 6.42
C TRP A 175 -5.55 9.27 7.74
N PRO A 176 -5.06 10.39 8.31
CA PRO A 176 -4.16 10.35 9.47
C PRO A 176 -4.82 9.80 10.75
N TRP A 177 -6.08 10.16 10.98
CA TRP A 177 -6.79 9.78 12.18
C TRP A 177 -7.39 8.38 12.05
N LYS A 178 -6.55 7.38 12.35
CA LYS A 178 -6.93 5.97 12.35
C LYS A 178 -6.40 5.26 13.59
N LYS A 179 -7.17 4.31 14.11
CA LYS A 179 -6.76 3.38 15.17
C LYS A 179 -6.64 1.97 14.60
N THR A 180 -5.58 1.26 14.95
CA THR A 180 -5.36 -0.14 14.58
C THR A 180 -6.44 -1.01 15.24
N ILE A 181 -7.09 -1.86 14.44
CA ILE A 181 -7.94 -2.94 14.93
C ILE A 181 -7.09 -4.21 14.85
N LEU A 182 -6.81 -4.77 16.03
CA LEU A 182 -6.03 -5.98 16.18
C LEU A 182 -6.92 -7.21 15.94
N LYS A 183 -6.33 -8.26 15.37
CA LYS A 183 -7.00 -9.55 15.18
C LYS A 183 -7.37 -10.11 16.55
N THR A 184 -8.66 -10.21 16.84
CA THR A 184 -9.17 -10.79 18.09
C THR A 184 -9.84 -12.13 17.77
N THR A 185 -9.50 -13.17 18.53
CA THR A 185 -10.10 -14.52 18.45
C THR A 185 -11.55 -14.48 18.95
N VAL A 186 -12.35 -15.50 18.61
CA VAL A 186 -13.76 -15.67 19.02
C VAL A 186 -13.94 -15.61 20.55
N ASP A 187 -12.89 -15.92 21.33
CA ASP A 187 -12.87 -15.85 22.80
C ASP A 187 -12.37 -14.50 23.38
N GLY A 188 -12.14 -13.48 22.54
CA GLY A 188 -11.66 -12.17 22.99
C GLY A 188 -10.14 -12.06 23.21
N SER A 189 -9.37 -13.12 22.95
CA SER A 189 -7.90 -13.11 23.02
C SER A 189 -7.27 -12.59 21.72
N LEU A 190 -6.26 -11.73 21.84
CA LEU A 190 -5.50 -11.19 20.70
C LEU A 190 -4.78 -12.34 19.97
N GLN A 191 -4.98 -12.48 18.65
CA GLN A 191 -4.17 -13.40 17.85
C GLN A 191 -2.80 -12.77 17.64
N LEU A 192 -1.80 -13.46 18.18
CA LEU A 192 -0.40 -13.12 18.03
C LEU A 192 0.17 -13.83 16.80
N ASP A 193 1.05 -13.14 16.09
CA ASP A 193 1.88 -13.66 15.02
C ASP A 193 2.86 -14.74 15.56
N SER A 194 3.54 -15.45 14.67
CA SER A 194 4.61 -16.42 14.96
C SER A 194 5.70 -15.86 15.88
N ASN A 195 5.89 -14.54 15.92
CA ASN A 195 6.83 -13.83 16.81
C ASN A 195 6.20 -13.29 18.10
N GLY A 196 4.94 -13.60 18.39
CA GLY A 196 4.22 -13.09 19.57
C GLY A 196 3.70 -11.66 19.43
N ASN A 197 3.65 -11.10 18.22
CA ASN A 197 3.24 -9.72 17.96
C ASN A 197 1.77 -9.61 17.54
N GLU A 198 1.10 -8.50 17.89
CA GLU A 198 -0.31 -8.27 17.57
C GLU A 198 -0.52 -8.07 16.05
N ILE A 199 -1.44 -8.83 15.43
CA ILE A 199 -1.72 -8.73 14.00
C ILE A 199 -2.73 -7.59 13.74
N ILE A 200 -2.32 -6.56 13.00
CA ILE A 200 -3.21 -5.48 12.56
C ILE A 200 -4.06 -5.97 11.38
N VAL A 201 -5.38 -6.05 11.56
CA VAL A 201 -6.31 -6.53 10.51
C VAL A 201 -6.95 -5.38 9.76
N ASN A 202 -7.28 -4.30 10.47
CA ASN A 202 -8.01 -3.19 9.89
C ASN A 202 -7.75 -1.88 10.65
N TYR A 203 -8.22 -0.76 10.12
CA TYR A 203 -8.07 0.56 10.72
C TYR A 203 -9.45 1.21 10.91
N LYS A 204 -9.80 1.56 12.15
CA LYS A 204 -10.99 2.38 12.40
C LYS A 204 -10.65 3.85 12.19
N ARG A 205 -11.24 4.45 11.16
CA ARG A 205 -11.11 5.88 10.87
C ARG A 205 -12.01 6.66 11.81
N TYR A 206 -11.48 7.72 12.40
CA TYR A 206 -12.25 8.64 13.24
C TYR A 206 -11.99 10.08 12.81
N LEU A 207 -12.91 10.97 13.19
CA LEU A 207 -12.75 12.40 12.93
C LEU A 207 -11.88 13.02 14.02
N PRO A 208 -11.03 14.01 13.68
CA PRO A 208 -10.18 14.69 14.64
C PRO A 208 -11.00 15.36 15.75
N GLU A 209 -10.63 15.12 17.00
CA GLU A 209 -11.13 15.89 18.14
C GLU A 209 -10.33 17.18 18.26
N ILE A 210 -10.97 18.32 17.93
CA ILE A 210 -10.34 19.66 17.88
C ILE A 210 -9.84 20.12 19.25
N THR A 211 -10.41 19.57 20.32
CA THR A 211 -10.03 19.80 21.72
C THR A 211 -8.70 19.16 22.11
N SER A 212 -8.17 18.21 21.33
CA SER A 212 -6.90 17.55 21.62
C SER A 212 -5.71 18.32 21.04
N SER A 213 -4.64 18.48 21.83
CA SER A 213 -3.40 19.14 21.38
C SER A 213 -2.69 18.37 20.27
N GLU A 214 -2.88 17.05 20.19
CA GLU A 214 -2.29 16.21 19.15
C GLU A 214 -2.84 16.51 17.75
N THR A 215 -4.12 16.86 17.64
CA THR A 215 -4.76 17.23 16.37
C THR A 215 -4.13 18.47 15.75
N TRP A 216 -3.76 19.47 16.56
CA TRP A 216 -3.10 20.69 16.07
C TRP A 216 -1.70 20.41 15.53
N TRP A 217 -0.93 19.56 16.23
CA TRP A 217 0.34 19.07 15.71
C TRP A 217 0.15 18.30 14.41
N ALA A 218 -0.85 17.42 14.33
CA ALA A 218 -1.18 16.70 13.10
C ALA A 218 -1.47 17.64 11.91
N PHE A 219 -2.22 18.73 12.11
CA PHE A 219 -2.42 19.75 11.07
C PHE A 219 -1.14 20.46 10.66
N LEU A 220 -0.27 20.79 11.62
CA LEU A 220 1.06 21.34 11.32
C LEU A 220 1.87 20.39 10.45
N PHE A 221 1.90 19.09 10.77
CA PHE A 221 2.59 18.07 9.97
C PHE A 221 2.00 17.94 8.56
N ILE A 222 0.68 18.06 8.39
CA ILE A 222 0.04 18.13 7.06
C ILE A 222 0.56 19.33 6.27
N ALA A 223 0.58 20.52 6.88
CA ALA A 223 1.09 21.72 6.22
C ALA A 223 2.57 21.57 5.84
N VAL A 224 3.40 21.06 6.75
CA VAL A 224 4.81 20.75 6.49
C VAL A 224 4.96 19.76 5.34
N GLY A 225 4.14 18.70 5.28
CA GLY A 225 4.13 17.75 4.17
C GLY A 225 3.84 18.41 2.81
N ILE A 226 2.85 19.31 2.76
CA ILE A 226 2.55 20.09 1.55
C ILE A 226 3.74 20.95 1.15
N PHE A 227 4.34 21.68 2.11
CA PHE A 227 5.50 22.54 1.85
C PHE A 227 6.72 21.76 1.36
N ILE A 228 7.01 20.60 1.96
CA ILE A 228 8.11 19.72 1.54
C ILE A 228 7.91 19.30 0.09
N PHE A 229 6.72 18.82 -0.27
CA PHE A 229 6.44 18.39 -1.63
C PHE A 229 6.60 19.54 -2.64
N LEU A 230 6.00 20.69 -2.36
CA LEU A 230 6.08 21.86 -3.25
C LEU A 230 7.51 22.41 -3.37
N GLY A 231 8.27 22.40 -2.27
CA GLY A 231 9.68 22.82 -2.26
C GLY A 231 10.57 21.90 -3.09
N LEU A 232 10.36 20.58 -3.00
CA LEU A 232 11.06 19.59 -3.82
C LEU A 232 10.76 19.75 -5.30
N ASP A 233 9.49 19.97 -5.67
CA ASP A 233 9.12 20.20 -7.07
C ASP A 233 9.73 21.49 -7.62
N TRP A 234 9.65 22.58 -6.85
CA TRP A 234 10.25 23.87 -7.24
C TRP A 234 11.76 23.74 -7.47
N TYR A 235 12.48 23.06 -6.58
CA TYR A 235 13.91 22.78 -6.75
C TYR A 235 14.18 21.92 -7.99
N GLY A 236 13.33 20.92 -8.25
CA GLY A 236 13.41 20.08 -9.44
C GLY A 236 13.24 20.85 -10.76
N LYS A 237 12.39 21.88 -10.78
CA LYS A 237 12.20 22.75 -11.96
C LYS A 237 13.40 23.65 -12.27
N GLN A 238 14.09 24.16 -11.25
CA GLN A 238 15.25 25.03 -11.47
C GLN A 238 16.48 24.29 -12.03
N ARG A 239 16.50 22.96 -11.94
CA ARG A 239 17.59 22.10 -12.41
C ARG A 239 17.38 21.51 -13.81
N LYS A 240 16.20 21.70 -14.40
CA LYS A 240 15.86 21.32 -15.78
C LYS A 240 15.98 22.52 -16.71
#